data_AF-A0A9X4S819-F1
#
_entry.id   AF-A0A9X4S819-F1
#
_cell.length_a   1.000
_cell.length_b   1.000
_cell.length_c   1.000
_cell.angle_alpha   90.00
_cell.angle_beta   90.00
_cell.angle_gamma   90.00
#
_symmetry.space_group_name_H-M   'P 1'
#
loop_
_entity.id
_entity.type
_entity.pdbx_description
1 polymer ?
#
loop_
_entity_poly.entity_id
_entity_poly.type
_entity_poly.pdbx_seq_one_letter_code
_entity_poly.pdbx_strand_id
1 'polypeptide(L)'
;MKNILRLVARVVTPLGLLAITILLLSSCSNNKPEEKDATLTKEKYTSLASHLKAELSSISDISWDLKKTKDISNSDISKGVLIEVFPKNAKDSLALRDTYISSGRGNKDAQLKIKEFQEKVAGIAKKLPNDNIEISLGFESQQKSKGLVPIAESIKSMNPIPIH
;
A
#
# COMPACT_ATOMS: atom_id res chain seq x y z
N MET A 1 53.02 -50.76 55.90
CA MET A 1 53.34 -52.12 55.39
C MET A 1 52.36 -52.40 54.25
N LYS A 2 52.83 -52.33 53.00
CA LYS A 2 52.99 -53.45 52.03
C LYS A 2 51.68 -54.20 51.74
N ASN A 3 51.25 -54.49 50.51
CA ASN A 3 51.66 -54.21 49.13
C ASN A 3 50.64 -54.94 48.21
N ILE A 4 50.83 -54.88 46.88
CA ILE A 4 50.29 -55.76 45.79
C ILE A 4 49.18 -55.05 44.98
N LEU A 5 49.21 -54.89 43.63
CA LEU A 5 50.14 -55.22 42.53
C LEU A 5 49.64 -54.46 41.27
N ARG A 6 50.58 -53.99 40.43
CA ARG A 6 50.70 -54.13 38.93
C ARG A 6 49.47 -53.95 38.01
N LEU A 7 49.54 -53.52 36.74
CA LEU A 7 50.54 -53.02 35.78
C LEU A 7 49.81 -52.98 34.40
N VAL A 8 50.19 -52.05 33.49
CA VAL A 8 49.93 -51.97 32.01
C VAL A 8 48.45 -51.90 31.55
N ALA A 9 48.02 -51.17 30.50
CA ALA A 9 48.70 -50.80 29.26
C ALA A 9 48.14 -49.55 28.55
N ARG A 10 49.04 -48.96 27.76
CA ARG A 10 48.90 -47.86 26.78
C ARG A 10 47.78 -48.10 25.76
N VAL A 11 47.11 -47.03 25.32
CA VAL A 11 46.98 -46.71 23.88
C VAL A 11 47.02 -45.19 23.70
N VAL A 12 47.89 -44.80 22.77
CA VAL A 12 48.11 -43.48 22.20
C VAL A 12 46.99 -43.18 21.19
N THR A 13 46.35 -42.01 21.25
CA THR A 13 46.29 -41.05 20.12
C THR A 13 45.48 -39.80 20.50
N PRO A 14 45.88 -38.60 20.02
CA PRO A 14 45.17 -37.35 20.22
C PRO A 14 44.25 -37.10 19.02
N LEU A 15 42.97 -36.83 19.20
CA LEU A 15 42.16 -36.28 18.11
C LEU A 15 40.85 -35.71 18.65
N GLY A 16 40.53 -34.48 18.22
CA GLY A 16 39.13 -34.02 18.22
C GLY A 16 38.82 -32.80 19.06
N LEU A 17 39.56 -31.69 18.90
CA LEU A 17 38.94 -30.37 19.04
C LEU A 17 38.95 -29.69 17.67
N LEU A 18 38.01 -30.12 16.83
CA LEU A 18 37.76 -29.52 15.53
C LEU A 18 36.96 -28.23 15.79
N ALA A 19 37.66 -27.12 15.96
CA ALA A 19 37.07 -25.79 16.02
C ALA A 19 36.48 -25.47 14.65
N ILE A 20 35.17 -25.65 14.49
CA ILE A 20 34.43 -25.17 13.34
C ILE A 20 34.23 -23.67 13.53
N THR A 21 35.16 -22.87 12.99
CA THR A 21 34.94 -21.44 12.73
C THR A 21 33.84 -21.30 11.69
N ILE A 22 32.62 -21.00 12.14
CA ILE A 22 31.54 -20.55 11.27
C ILE A 22 31.86 -19.11 10.87
N LEU A 23 32.53 -18.95 9.72
CA LEU A 23 32.56 -17.71 8.97
C LEU A 23 31.13 -17.40 8.53
N LEU A 24 30.41 -16.62 9.33
CA LEU A 24 29.22 -15.91 8.89
C LEU A 24 29.68 -14.88 7.86
N LEU A 25 29.76 -15.30 6.60
CA LEU A 25 29.66 -14.38 5.47
C LEU A 25 28.26 -13.77 5.54
N SER A 26 28.13 -12.68 6.29
CA SER A 26 27.07 -11.69 6.07
C SER A 26 27.31 -11.13 4.68
N SER A 27 26.90 -11.88 3.66
CA SER A 27 26.67 -11.32 2.36
C SER A 27 25.55 -10.31 2.59
N CYS A 28 25.94 -9.04 2.79
CA CYS A 28 25.10 -7.91 2.47
C CYS A 28 24.77 -8.11 0.99
N SER A 29 23.70 -8.86 0.74
CA SER A 29 23.04 -8.86 -0.54
C SER A 29 22.64 -7.41 -0.72
N ASN A 30 23.46 -6.66 -1.45
CA ASN A 30 23.06 -5.45 -2.12
C ASN A 30 22.07 -5.87 -3.20
N ASN A 31 20.93 -6.41 -2.76
CA ASN A 31 19.70 -6.31 -3.49
C ASN A 31 19.37 -4.83 -3.37
N LYS A 32 19.99 -4.01 -4.22
CA LYS A 32 19.26 -2.86 -4.73
C LYS A 32 17.90 -3.43 -5.09
N PRO A 33 16.79 -2.99 -4.47
CA PRO A 33 15.49 -3.40 -4.96
C PRO A 33 15.55 -3.13 -6.45
N GLU A 34 15.41 -4.18 -7.23
CA GLU A 34 15.31 -4.09 -8.67
C GLU A 34 14.17 -3.10 -8.87
N GLU A 35 14.52 -1.87 -9.21
CA GLU A 35 13.58 -0.80 -9.44
C GLU A 35 12.90 -1.20 -10.74
N LYS A 36 11.93 -2.11 -10.61
CA LYS A 36 10.97 -2.40 -11.65
C LYS A 36 10.20 -1.10 -11.78
N ASP A 37 10.77 -0.21 -12.58
CA ASP A 37 10.15 1.00 -13.08
C ASP A 37 9.03 0.54 -14.01
N ALA A 38 8.02 -0.08 -13.42
CA ALA A 38 6.75 -0.36 -14.04
C ALA A 38 6.00 0.97 -14.03
N THR A 39 6.55 1.93 -14.78
CA THR A 39 5.99 3.25 -15.00
C THR A 39 4.54 3.09 -15.43
N LEU A 40 3.64 3.90 -14.87
CA LEU A 40 2.24 3.92 -15.29
C LEU A 40 2.13 4.50 -16.70
N THR A 41 2.19 3.62 -17.69
CA THR A 41 2.08 3.98 -19.12
C THR A 41 0.73 4.62 -19.42
N LYS A 42 0.64 5.35 -20.53
CA LYS A 42 -0.61 5.98 -20.96
C LYS A 42 -1.74 4.97 -21.11
N GLU A 43 -1.47 3.81 -21.67
CA GLU A 43 -2.46 2.73 -21.87
C GLU A 43 -2.95 2.16 -20.55
N LYS A 44 -2.03 1.84 -19.63
CA LYS A 44 -2.38 1.35 -18.28
C LYS A 44 -3.20 2.38 -17.50
N TYR A 45 -2.83 3.66 -17.59
CA TYR A 45 -3.59 4.76 -17.00
C TYR A 45 -5.01 4.84 -17.58
N THR A 46 -5.16 4.85 -18.91
CA THR A 46 -6.48 4.93 -19.57
C THR A 46 -7.37 3.75 -19.21
N SER A 47 -6.82 2.53 -19.20
CA SER A 47 -7.54 1.33 -18.81
C SER A 47 -7.99 1.38 -17.35
N LEU A 48 -7.08 1.74 -16.43
CA LEU A 48 -7.40 1.92 -15.01
C LEU A 48 -8.44 3.02 -14.79
N ALA A 49 -8.31 4.16 -15.47
CA ALA A 49 -9.25 5.26 -15.35
C ALA A 49 -10.65 4.84 -15.81
N SER A 50 -10.77 4.16 -16.94
CA SER A 50 -12.05 3.64 -17.44
C SER A 50 -12.69 2.66 -16.46
N HIS A 51 -11.90 1.69 -15.97
CA HIS A 51 -12.40 0.68 -15.02
C HIS A 51 -12.82 1.32 -13.69
N LEU A 52 -11.99 2.21 -13.13
CA LEU A 52 -12.30 2.89 -11.87
C LEU A 52 -13.56 3.74 -11.99
N LYS A 53 -13.74 4.51 -13.08
CA LYS A 53 -14.98 5.26 -13.33
C LYS A 53 -16.21 4.35 -13.35
N ALA A 54 -16.13 3.21 -14.04
CA ALA A 54 -17.23 2.26 -14.13
C ALA A 54 -17.60 1.65 -12.76
N GLU A 55 -16.61 1.25 -11.96
CA GLU A 55 -16.82 0.71 -10.61
C GLU A 55 -17.47 1.77 -9.69
N LEU A 56 -17.00 3.02 -9.73
CA LEU A 56 -17.53 4.08 -8.87
C LEU A 56 -18.94 4.54 -9.29
N SER A 57 -19.23 4.59 -10.60
CA SER A 57 -20.56 4.89 -11.12
C SER A 57 -21.59 3.77 -10.86
N SER A 58 -21.15 2.58 -10.44
CA SER A 58 -22.08 1.52 -9.99
C SER A 58 -22.66 1.76 -8.59
N ILE A 59 -22.03 2.63 -7.79
CA ILE A 59 -22.42 2.93 -6.40
C ILE A 59 -23.43 4.09 -6.34
N SER A 60 -23.32 5.05 -7.26
CA SER A 60 -24.15 6.25 -7.30
C SER A 60 -24.14 6.90 -8.68
N ASP A 61 -25.10 7.81 -8.92
CA ASP A 61 -25.21 8.58 -10.17
C ASP A 61 -24.13 9.67 -10.34
N ILE A 62 -23.12 9.70 -9.47
CA ILE A 62 -22.00 10.64 -9.56
C ILE A 62 -21.19 10.33 -10.83
N SER A 63 -20.95 11.37 -11.63
CA SER A 63 -20.01 11.30 -12.74
C SER A 63 -18.59 11.61 -12.26
N TRP A 64 -17.62 10.79 -12.67
CA TRP A 64 -16.24 10.86 -12.18
C TRP A 64 -15.27 11.36 -13.24
N ASP A 65 -14.32 12.18 -12.82
CA ASP A 65 -13.12 12.53 -13.57
C ASP A 65 -11.85 12.16 -12.79
N LEU A 66 -10.76 12.00 -13.55
CA LEU A 66 -9.47 11.58 -13.03
C LEU A 66 -8.37 12.50 -13.54
N LYS A 67 -7.47 12.87 -12.64
CA LYS A 67 -6.29 13.67 -12.95
C LYS A 67 -5.06 12.97 -12.38
N LYS A 68 -4.03 12.86 -13.22
CA LYS A 68 -2.71 12.36 -12.81
C LYS A 68 -1.80 13.54 -12.49
N THR A 69 -1.26 13.60 -11.28
CA THR A 69 -0.28 14.59 -10.86
C THR A 69 1.03 13.91 -10.43
N LYS A 70 2.15 14.64 -10.56
CA LYS A 70 3.46 14.23 -10.03
C LYS A 70 3.71 14.94 -8.70
N ASP A 71 2.70 14.93 -7.84
CA ASP A 71 2.71 15.66 -6.58
C ASP A 71 2.04 14.77 -5.54
N ILE A 72 2.85 14.14 -4.70
CA ILE A 72 2.36 13.28 -3.62
C ILE A 72 2.50 14.05 -2.31
N SER A 73 1.38 14.16 -1.58
CA SER A 73 1.33 14.70 -0.22
C SER A 73 1.57 13.67 0.87
N ASN A 74 1.67 12.38 0.51
CA ASN A 74 1.96 11.27 1.42
C ASN A 74 3.47 11.17 1.71
N SER A 75 3.85 11.34 2.97
CA SER A 75 5.25 11.27 3.42
C SER A 75 5.92 9.93 3.16
N ASP A 76 5.14 8.86 3.01
CA ASP A 76 5.66 7.50 2.80
C ASP A 76 6.09 7.25 1.34
N ILE A 77 5.79 8.18 0.42
CA ILE A 77 6.13 8.07 -1.00
C ILE A 77 6.94 9.29 -1.43
N SER A 78 8.27 9.15 -1.37
CA SER A 78 9.20 10.26 -1.64
C SER A 78 9.18 10.79 -3.08
N LYS A 79 8.77 9.99 -4.07
CA LYS A 79 8.65 10.35 -5.50
C LYS A 79 7.68 9.41 -6.23
N GLY A 80 6.44 9.81 -6.43
CA GLY A 80 5.48 8.95 -7.13
C GLY A 80 4.38 9.69 -7.88
N VAL A 81 3.39 8.93 -8.31
CA VAL A 81 2.24 9.42 -9.07
C VAL A 81 1.00 9.44 -8.18
N LEU A 82 0.31 10.58 -8.12
CA LEU A 82 -1.02 10.67 -7.53
C LEU A 82 -2.07 10.64 -8.66
N ILE A 83 -3.06 9.77 -8.49
CA ILE A 83 -4.27 9.73 -9.31
C ILE A 83 -5.41 10.30 -8.45
N GLU A 84 -5.75 11.56 -8.70
CA GLU A 84 -6.91 12.20 -8.08
C GLU A 84 -8.18 11.76 -8.83
N VAL A 85 -9.17 11.26 -8.10
CA VAL A 85 -10.49 10.89 -8.59
C VAL A 85 -11.51 11.80 -7.92
N PHE A 86 -12.30 12.51 -8.72
CA PHE A 86 -13.22 13.52 -8.20
C PHE A 86 -14.50 13.62 -9.03
N PRO A 87 -15.59 14.14 -8.43
CA PRO A 87 -16.82 14.40 -9.17
C PRO A 87 -16.60 15.40 -10.31
N LYS A 88 -17.14 15.09 -11.48
CA LYS A 88 -16.94 15.85 -12.73
C LYS A 88 -17.52 17.26 -12.69
N ASN A 89 -18.55 17.49 -11.88
CA ASN A 89 -19.26 18.77 -11.84
C ASN A 89 -19.65 19.15 -10.40
N ALA A 90 -20.11 20.38 -10.23
CA ALA A 90 -20.46 20.94 -8.91
C ALA A 90 -21.63 20.21 -8.26
N LYS A 91 -22.66 19.80 -9.02
CA LYS A 91 -23.80 19.05 -8.49
C LYS A 91 -23.35 17.73 -7.88
N ASP A 92 -22.52 16.99 -8.61
CA ASP A 92 -22.00 15.70 -8.17
C ASP A 92 -21.03 15.87 -6.97
N SER A 93 -20.27 16.97 -6.95
CA SER A 93 -19.45 17.33 -5.79
C SER A 93 -20.28 17.56 -4.53
N LEU A 94 -21.42 18.25 -4.66
CA LEU A 94 -22.35 18.45 -3.55
C LEU A 94 -22.96 17.11 -3.09
N ALA A 95 -23.38 16.25 -4.02
CA ALA A 95 -23.93 14.94 -3.69
C ALA A 95 -22.93 14.06 -2.91
N LEU A 96 -21.65 14.07 -3.31
CA LEU A 96 -20.59 13.36 -2.60
C LEU A 96 -20.40 13.93 -1.19
N ARG A 97 -20.33 15.26 -1.07
CA ARG A 97 -20.17 15.95 0.21
C ARG A 97 -21.32 15.67 1.17
N ASP A 98 -22.56 15.71 0.69
CA ASP A 98 -23.73 15.47 1.51
C ASP A 98 -23.79 14.02 1.98
N THR A 99 -23.36 13.08 1.12
CA THR A 99 -23.18 11.66 1.50
C THR A 99 -22.10 11.52 2.59
N TYR A 100 -20.95 12.15 2.41
CA TYR A 100 -19.86 12.11 3.39
C TYR A 100 -20.27 12.71 4.75
N ILE A 101 -20.91 13.88 4.77
CA ILE A 101 -21.42 14.51 5.99
C ILE A 101 -22.48 13.63 6.66
N SER A 102 -23.39 13.03 5.88
CA SER A 102 -24.43 12.14 6.41
C SER A 102 -23.83 10.88 7.04
N SER A 103 -22.76 10.34 6.44
CA SER A 103 -22.00 9.21 7.00
C SER A 103 -21.42 9.54 8.37
N GLY A 104 -20.77 10.71 8.51
CA GLY A 104 -20.23 11.20 9.79
C GLY A 104 -21.30 11.48 10.86
N ARG A 105 -22.56 11.68 10.44
CA ARG A 105 -23.72 11.82 11.34
C ARG A 105 -24.38 10.49 11.71
N GLY A 106 -23.82 9.36 11.28
CA GLY A 106 -24.32 8.02 11.61
C GLY A 106 -25.42 7.49 10.68
N ASN A 107 -25.62 8.09 9.50
CA ASN A 107 -26.53 7.52 8.50
C ASN A 107 -25.93 6.23 7.91
N LYS A 108 -26.61 5.09 8.12
CA LYS A 108 -26.12 3.77 7.72
C LYS A 108 -25.95 3.61 6.21
N ASP A 109 -26.88 4.11 5.41
CA ASP A 109 -26.81 4.00 3.95
C ASP A 109 -25.65 4.83 3.40
N ALA A 110 -25.43 6.01 3.97
CA ALA A 110 -24.29 6.84 3.63
C ALA A 110 -22.96 6.18 4.04
N GLN A 111 -22.90 5.57 5.23
CA GLN A 111 -21.73 4.80 5.68
C GLN A 111 -21.42 3.62 4.75
N LEU A 112 -22.44 2.88 4.33
CA LEU A 112 -22.30 1.78 3.37
C LEU A 112 -21.75 2.27 2.03
N LYS A 113 -22.30 3.37 1.48
CA LYS A 113 -21.78 3.97 0.23
C LYS A 113 -20.32 4.41 0.34
N ILE A 114 -19.95 5.10 1.43
CA ILE A 114 -18.56 5.51 1.66
C ILE A 114 -17.63 4.29 1.76
N LYS A 115 -18.06 3.24 2.47
CA LYS A 115 -17.31 1.99 2.57
C LYS A 115 -17.15 1.31 1.21
N GLU A 116 -18.21 1.23 0.41
CA GLU A 116 -18.13 0.67 -0.95
C GLU A 116 -17.16 1.45 -1.83
N PHE A 117 -17.17 2.79 -1.76
CA PHE A 117 -16.18 3.62 -2.47
C PHE A 117 -14.75 3.28 -2.04
N GLN A 118 -14.49 3.17 -0.73
CA GLN A 118 -13.19 2.80 -0.18
C GLN A 118 -12.73 1.41 -0.67
N GLU A 119 -13.63 0.42 -0.66
CA GLU A 119 -13.34 -0.94 -1.10
C GLU A 119 -13.03 -1.00 -2.60
N LYS A 120 -13.76 -0.27 -3.45
CA LYS A 120 -13.49 -0.20 -4.90
C LYS A 120 -12.15 0.46 -5.18
N VAL A 121 -11.85 1.58 -4.53
CA VAL A 121 -10.56 2.26 -4.68
C VAL A 121 -9.41 1.34 -4.27
N ALA A 122 -9.50 0.68 -3.12
CA ALA A 122 -8.48 -0.25 -2.65
C ALA A 122 -8.33 -1.48 -3.57
N GLY A 123 -9.44 -2.02 -4.07
CA GLY A 123 -9.44 -3.14 -5.01
C GLY A 123 -8.74 -2.81 -6.34
N ILE A 124 -8.89 -1.58 -6.83
CA ILE A 124 -8.17 -1.09 -8.01
C ILE A 124 -6.71 -0.78 -7.69
N ALA A 125 -6.41 -0.16 -6.53
CA ALA A 125 -5.05 0.15 -6.12
C ALA A 125 -4.17 -1.11 -6.03
N LYS A 126 -4.70 -2.23 -5.55
CA LYS A 126 -3.99 -3.53 -5.53
C LYS A 126 -3.51 -4.02 -6.90
N LYS A 127 -4.10 -3.54 -7.99
CA LYS A 127 -3.73 -3.87 -9.38
C LYS A 127 -2.70 -2.93 -9.97
N LEU A 128 -2.29 -1.89 -9.24
CA LEU A 128 -1.27 -0.95 -9.70
C LEU A 128 0.07 -1.66 -9.88
N PRO A 129 0.94 -1.14 -10.77
CA PRO A 129 2.22 -1.77 -11.04
C PRO A 129 3.16 -1.76 -9.83
N ASN A 130 3.15 -0.72 -8.99
CA ASN A 130 3.98 -0.58 -7.79
C ASN A 130 3.30 0.29 -6.73
N ASP A 131 3.95 0.41 -5.57
CA ASP A 131 3.45 1.16 -4.40
C ASP A 131 3.70 2.67 -4.50
N ASN A 132 4.45 3.13 -5.51
CA ASN A 132 4.73 4.56 -5.75
C ASN A 132 3.58 5.26 -6.50
N ILE A 133 2.41 4.64 -6.55
CA ILE A 133 1.21 5.19 -7.18
C ILE A 133 0.08 5.15 -6.16
N GLU A 134 -0.47 6.32 -5.87
CA GLU A 134 -1.58 6.50 -4.95
C GLU A 134 -2.85 6.88 -5.74
N ILE A 135 -3.98 6.32 -5.33
CA ILE A 135 -5.31 6.75 -5.78
C ILE A 135 -5.97 7.47 -4.60
N SER A 136 -6.35 8.73 -4.81
CA SER A 136 -7.08 9.54 -3.84
C SER A 136 -8.45 9.89 -4.42
N LEU A 137 -9.51 9.44 -3.77
CA LEU A 137 -10.90 9.71 -4.14
C LEU A 137 -11.48 10.77 -3.23
N GLY A 138 -12.05 11.81 -3.82
CA GLY A 138 -12.77 12.82 -3.06
C GLY A 138 -12.92 14.11 -3.83
N PHE A 139 -12.58 15.20 -3.17
CA PHE A 139 -12.73 16.54 -3.73
C PHE A 139 -11.43 16.96 -4.42
N GLU A 140 -11.56 17.65 -5.56
CA GLU A 140 -10.41 18.19 -6.29
C GLU A 140 -9.52 19.00 -5.34
N SER A 141 -8.19 18.94 -5.51
CA SER A 141 -7.16 19.58 -4.67
C SER A 141 -7.42 21.04 -4.32
N GLN A 142 -8.17 21.80 -5.13
CA GLN A 142 -8.59 23.17 -4.81
C GLN A 142 -9.55 23.25 -3.61
N GLN A 143 -10.29 22.19 -3.31
CA GLN A 143 -11.19 22.08 -2.16
C GLN A 143 -10.48 21.53 -0.90
N LYS A 144 -9.31 20.90 -1.02
CA LYS A 144 -8.48 20.44 0.11
C LYS A 144 -7.98 21.61 0.98
N SER A 145 -7.85 22.81 0.40
CA SER A 145 -7.52 24.07 1.10
C SER A 145 -8.54 24.50 2.19
N LYS A 146 -9.71 23.84 2.25
CA LYS A 146 -10.76 24.07 3.25
C LYS A 146 -10.88 22.96 4.30
N GLY A 147 -9.87 22.11 4.44
CA GLY A 147 -9.85 21.02 5.42
C GLY A 147 -10.70 19.81 5.03
N LEU A 148 -11.07 19.68 3.76
CA LEU A 148 -11.75 18.49 3.25
C LEU A 148 -10.73 17.39 2.99
N VAL A 149 -10.77 16.35 3.83
CA VAL A 149 -10.04 15.10 3.64
C VAL A 149 -10.67 14.28 2.51
N PRO A 150 -9.86 13.56 1.71
CA PRO A 150 -10.38 12.56 0.77
C PRO A 150 -11.26 11.53 1.46
N ILE A 151 -12.19 10.92 0.72
CA ILE A 151 -13.08 9.88 1.26
C ILE A 151 -12.47 8.48 1.16
N ALA A 152 -11.46 8.31 0.32
CA ALA A 152 -10.61 7.13 0.26
C ALA A 152 -9.22 7.50 -0.27
N GLU A 153 -8.20 6.87 0.28
CA GLU A 153 -6.83 6.87 -0.24
C GLU A 153 -6.31 5.44 -0.22
N SER A 154 -5.59 5.03 -1.28
CA SER A 154 -4.98 3.71 -1.31
C SER A 154 -3.78 3.66 -2.26
N ILE A 155 -2.73 2.99 -1.80
CA ILE A 155 -1.66 2.44 -2.63
C ILE A 155 -1.84 0.92 -2.78
N LYS A 156 -1.02 0.29 -3.61
CA LYS A 156 -1.10 -1.16 -3.88
C LYS A 156 -0.91 -2.02 -2.63
N SER A 157 0.04 -1.68 -1.76
CA SER A 157 0.32 -2.42 -0.52
C SER A 157 -0.62 -2.10 0.64
N MET A 158 -1.55 -1.15 0.48
CA MET A 158 -2.47 -0.76 1.54
C MET A 158 -3.75 -1.59 1.55
N ASN A 159 -4.19 -1.97 2.74
CA ASN A 159 -5.57 -2.39 2.94
C ASN A 159 -6.47 -1.13 2.97
N PRO A 160 -7.78 -1.25 2.68
CA PRO A 160 -8.68 -0.10 2.66
C PRO A 160 -8.54 0.67 3.98
N ILE A 161 -8.16 1.96 3.91
CA ILE A 161 -8.07 2.80 5.10
C ILE A 161 -9.49 3.15 5.54
N PRO A 162 -9.93 2.77 6.75
CA PRO A 162 -11.15 3.33 7.32
C PRO A 162 -10.89 4.81 7.61
N ILE A 163 -11.65 5.69 6.98
CA ILE A 163 -11.65 7.11 7.37
C ILE A 163 -12.68 7.27 8.48
N HIS A 164 -12.20 7.60 9.68
CA HIS A 164 -12.99 7.86 10.88
C HIS A 164 -13.68 9.23 10.83
#